data_AF-A0AA86TJD0-F1
#
_entry.id   AF-A0AA86TJD0-F1
#
_cell.length_a   1.000
_cell.length_b   1.000
_cell.length_c   1.000
_cell.angle_alpha   90.00
_cell.angle_beta   90.00
_cell.angle_gamma   90.00
#
_symmetry.space_group_name_H-M   'P 1'
#
loop_
_entity.id
_entity.type
_entity.pdbx_description
1 polymer ?
#
loop_
_entity_poly.entity_id
_entity_poly.type
_entity_poly.pdbx_seq_one_letter_code
_entity_poly.pdbx_strand_id
1 'polypeptide(L)'
;MTFSLSFTLLSLLSVILLHASAFQLHYNHPIHRRHPRFVTHNYRDALTKSILFFEGQRSGKLPPNQRMSWRRDSGLSDGAAMHVDLVGGYYDAGDNVKFGFPMAFTTTMLSWSVIEFGWLMKGELQNARVAIRWGTDYLLKATAHPNIIYVQVGDAKKDHACWERPEDMDTPRSVFKIDANTPGSEVAAETAAALAAASLVFRRTDPTYSKTLVRRAIR
;
A
#
# COMPACT_ATOMS: atom_id res chain seq x y z
N MET A 1 78.02 -24.47 11.99
CA MET A 1 78.72 -23.30 11.40
C MET A 1 78.33 -23.26 9.93
N THR A 2 77.18 -22.67 9.57
CA THR A 2 76.97 -21.25 9.15
C THR A 2 77.64 -20.87 7.83
N PHE A 3 76.87 -20.14 6.99
CA PHE A 3 77.11 -19.62 5.64
C PHE A 3 76.63 -20.54 4.49
N SER A 4 75.81 -20.10 3.52
CA SER A 4 75.28 -18.77 3.20
C SER A 4 74.05 -18.91 2.29
N LEU A 5 72.88 -18.45 2.75
CA LEU A 5 71.64 -18.29 1.96
C LEU A 5 71.69 -17.10 0.97
N SER A 6 72.88 -16.55 0.71
CA SER A 6 73.02 -15.24 0.04
C SER A 6 73.24 -15.32 -1.47
N PHE A 7 73.34 -16.51 -2.08
CA PHE A 7 73.59 -16.64 -3.53
C PHE A 7 72.36 -16.99 -4.38
N THR A 8 71.28 -17.48 -3.79
CA THR A 8 70.02 -17.76 -4.52
C THR A 8 69.03 -16.59 -4.53
N LEU A 9 69.24 -15.56 -3.72
CA LEU A 9 68.38 -14.37 -3.70
C LEU A 9 68.78 -13.30 -4.74
N LEU A 10 70.02 -13.33 -5.24
CA LEU A 10 70.53 -12.34 -6.20
C LEU A 10 70.25 -12.67 -7.67
N SER A 11 69.92 -13.94 -8.02
CA SER A 11 69.52 -14.31 -9.38
C SER A 11 68.02 -14.15 -9.66
N LEU A 12 67.19 -14.05 -8.62
CA LEU A 12 65.75 -13.77 -8.75
C LEU A 12 65.43 -12.27 -8.83
N LEU A 13 66.31 -11.39 -8.36
CA LEU A 13 66.10 -9.94 -8.43
C LEU A 13 66.48 -9.32 -9.80
N SER A 14 67.36 -9.93 -10.58
CA SER A 14 67.76 -9.41 -11.90
C SER A 14 66.76 -9.76 -13.03
N VAL A 15 65.95 -10.82 -12.86
CA VAL A 15 64.88 -11.17 -13.82
C VAL A 15 63.62 -10.30 -13.60
N ILE A 16 63.40 -9.82 -12.37
CA ILE A 16 62.25 -8.95 -12.03
C ILE A 16 62.52 -7.49 -12.44
N LEU A 17 63.77 -7.04 -12.47
CA LEU A 17 64.13 -5.66 -12.86
C LEU A 17 64.29 -5.44 -14.38
N LEU A 18 64.33 -6.50 -15.20
CA LEU A 18 64.40 -6.39 -16.67
C LEU A 18 63.05 -6.57 -17.39
N HIS A 19 61.96 -6.82 -16.66
CA HIS A 19 60.59 -6.64 -17.18
C HIS A 19 60.00 -5.26 -16.85
N ALA A 20 60.77 -4.40 -16.15
CA ALA A 20 60.33 -3.08 -15.73
C ALA A 20 60.51 -1.96 -16.78
N SER A 21 60.95 -2.27 -18.01
CA SER A 21 61.34 -1.23 -18.99
C SER A 21 60.73 -1.37 -20.39
N ALA A 22 59.81 -2.30 -20.63
CA ALA A 22 59.14 -2.40 -21.93
C ALA A 22 57.67 -1.96 -21.81
N PHE A 23 57.32 -0.92 -22.57
CA PHE A 23 56.01 -0.32 -22.75
C PHE A 23 55.52 0.71 -21.72
N GLN A 24 56.26 1.81 -21.63
CA GLN A 24 55.62 3.12 -21.76
C GLN A 24 55.47 3.45 -23.25
N LEU A 25 54.32 3.11 -23.82
CA LEU A 25 53.78 3.87 -24.95
C LEU A 25 52.40 4.37 -24.54
N HIS A 26 52.36 5.70 -24.47
CA HIS A 26 51.26 6.53 -24.04
C HIS A 26 49.99 6.22 -24.83
N TYR A 27 48.92 5.81 -24.14
CA TYR A 27 47.57 6.16 -24.55
C TYR A 27 46.83 6.67 -23.31
N ASN A 28 46.94 7.97 -23.07
CA ASN A 28 46.14 8.68 -22.09
C ASN A 28 44.69 8.73 -22.60
N HIS A 29 43.95 7.66 -22.37
CA HIS A 29 42.49 7.77 -22.31
C HIS A 29 42.13 7.96 -20.84
N PRO A 30 41.40 9.02 -20.46
CA PRO A 30 40.88 9.12 -19.11
C PRO A 30 39.92 7.93 -18.94
N ILE A 31 40.34 6.94 -18.14
CA ILE A 31 39.42 5.97 -17.59
C ILE A 31 38.54 6.78 -16.65
N HIS A 32 37.47 7.35 -17.19
CA HIS A 32 36.30 7.64 -16.39
C HIS A 32 35.86 6.30 -15.81
N ARG A 33 36.34 6.00 -14.60
CA ARG A 33 35.60 5.15 -13.68
C ARG A 33 34.30 5.88 -13.39
N ARG A 34 33.36 5.82 -14.34
CA ARG A 34 31.95 5.91 -14.02
C ARG A 34 31.69 4.66 -13.21
N HIS A 35 31.94 4.74 -11.90
CA HIS A 35 31.08 4.00 -10.99
C HIS A 35 29.66 4.35 -11.45
N PRO A 36 28.83 3.38 -11.85
CA PRO A 36 27.42 3.65 -11.90
C PRO A 36 27.10 4.12 -10.49
N ARG A 37 26.79 5.41 -10.33
CA ARG A 37 25.99 5.83 -9.19
C ARG A 37 24.70 5.05 -9.40
N PHE A 38 24.59 3.89 -8.77
CA PHE A 38 23.29 3.29 -8.51
C PHE A 38 22.54 4.40 -7.79
N VAL A 39 21.60 5.03 -8.50
CA VAL A 39 20.67 5.95 -7.87
C VAL A 39 19.85 5.05 -6.97
N THR A 40 20.20 5.05 -5.68
CA THR A 40 19.45 4.29 -4.70
C THR A 40 18.15 5.03 -4.47
N HIS A 41 17.03 4.38 -4.78
CA HIS A 41 15.72 4.94 -4.48
C HIS A 41 15.50 4.97 -2.96
N ASN A 42 14.93 6.05 -2.45
CA ASN A 42 14.56 6.14 -1.04
C ASN A 42 13.24 5.41 -0.79
N TYR A 43 13.30 4.09 -0.61
CA TYR A 43 12.11 3.26 -0.39
C TYR A 43 11.36 3.58 0.92
N ARG A 44 12.03 4.18 1.91
CA ARG A 44 11.37 4.64 3.14
C ARG A 44 10.43 5.82 2.84
N ASP A 45 10.92 6.80 2.08
CA ASP A 45 10.11 7.93 1.63
C ASP A 45 8.97 7.47 0.71
N ALA A 46 9.27 6.55 -0.22
CA ALA A 46 8.25 5.96 -1.09
C ALA A 46 7.14 5.24 -0.30
N LEU A 47 7.49 4.42 0.70
CA LEU A 47 6.52 3.74 1.56
C LEU A 47 5.67 4.74 2.36
N THR A 48 6.30 5.77 2.92
CA THR A 48 5.62 6.81 3.70
C THR A 48 4.55 7.50 2.85
N LYS A 49 4.92 7.89 1.62
CA LYS A 49 4.00 8.54 0.67
C LYS A 49 2.92 7.59 0.15
N SER A 50 3.27 6.33 -0.10
CA SER A 50 2.32 5.29 -0.53
C SER A 50 1.25 5.03 0.52
N ILE A 51 1.57 5.07 1.82
CA ILE A 51 0.57 4.92 2.89
C ILE A 51 -0.21 6.22 3.08
N LEU A 52 0.44 7.38 2.97
CA LEU A 52 -0.22 8.69 3.07
C LEU A 52 -1.26 8.90 1.95
N PHE A 53 -1.05 8.33 0.76
CA PHE A 53 -2.02 8.33 -0.34
C PHE A 53 -3.42 7.89 0.11
N PHE A 54 -3.54 6.86 0.95
CA PHE A 54 -4.85 6.40 1.44
C PHE A 54 -5.59 7.47 2.25
N GLU A 55 -4.89 8.36 2.97
CA GLU A 55 -5.56 9.49 3.63
C GLU A 55 -6.17 10.48 2.63
N GLY A 56 -5.51 10.63 1.48
CA GLY A 56 -6.01 11.41 0.35
C GLY A 56 -7.26 10.83 -0.30
N GLN A 57 -7.52 9.53 -0.13
CA GLN A 57 -8.67 8.82 -0.73
C GLN A 57 -9.86 8.63 0.21
N ARG A 58 -9.76 9.00 1.49
CA ARG A 58 -10.84 8.73 2.46
C ARG A 58 -12.15 9.44 2.09
N SER A 59 -13.26 8.73 2.11
CA SER A 59 -14.62 9.29 2.07
C SER A 59 -15.21 9.31 3.48
N GLY A 60 -16.15 10.20 3.78
CA GLY A 60 -16.84 10.28 5.07
C GLY A 60 -16.27 11.36 5.99
N LYS A 61 -16.61 11.24 7.28
CA LYS A 61 -16.13 12.16 8.31
C LYS A 61 -14.68 11.86 8.66
N LEU A 62 -13.78 12.80 8.39
CA LEU A 62 -12.34 12.59 8.54
C LEU A 62 -11.91 12.72 10.01
N PRO A 63 -10.92 11.93 10.45
CA PRO A 63 -10.46 12.01 11.82
C PRO A 63 -9.66 13.31 12.04
N PRO A 64 -9.75 13.93 13.23
CA PRO A 64 -9.13 15.24 13.50
C PRO A 64 -7.60 15.21 13.43
N ASN A 65 -6.99 14.02 13.52
CA ASN A 65 -5.55 13.81 13.43
C ASN A 65 -5.09 13.37 12.03
N GLN A 66 -5.91 13.53 10.99
CA GLN A 66 -5.49 13.27 9.61
C GLN A 66 -4.31 14.18 9.19
N ARG A 67 -3.34 13.61 8.46
CA ARG A 67 -2.14 14.31 7.99
C ARG A 67 -2.38 15.06 6.68
N MET A 68 -3.25 14.54 5.81
CA MET A 68 -3.66 15.22 4.57
C MET A 68 -4.64 16.38 4.86
N SER A 69 -4.11 17.60 4.97
CA SER A 69 -4.84 18.81 5.41
C SER A 69 -5.71 19.48 4.35
N TRP A 70 -5.57 19.11 3.08
CA TRP A 70 -6.36 19.66 1.97
C TRP A 70 -7.68 18.91 1.74
N ARG A 71 -7.88 17.74 2.36
CA ARG A 71 -9.12 16.97 2.36
C ARG A 71 -10.03 17.39 3.52
N ARG A 72 -11.36 17.31 3.33
CA ARG A 72 -12.36 17.52 4.39
C ARG A 72 -13.47 16.46 4.32
N ASP A 73 -14.41 16.57 5.25
CA ASP A 73 -15.58 15.70 5.31
C ASP A 73 -16.34 15.69 3.97
N SER A 74 -16.68 14.49 3.49
CA SER A 74 -17.38 14.29 2.22
C SER A 74 -18.28 13.05 2.27
N GLY A 75 -19.27 12.92 1.37
CA GLY A 75 -20.11 11.71 1.30
C GLY A 75 -20.85 11.36 2.60
N LEU A 76 -21.25 12.38 3.38
CA LEU A 76 -21.81 12.20 4.72
C LEU A 76 -23.24 11.62 4.74
N SER A 77 -23.88 11.53 3.58
CA SER A 77 -25.21 10.94 3.40
C SER A 77 -25.18 9.59 2.70
N ASP A 78 -23.99 8.99 2.50
CA ASP A 78 -23.83 7.69 1.85
C ASP A 78 -24.68 6.63 2.57
N GLY A 79 -25.62 6.00 1.85
CA GLY A 79 -26.51 4.97 2.39
C GLY A 79 -27.86 5.48 2.92
N ALA A 80 -28.01 6.79 3.15
CA ALA A 80 -29.19 7.33 3.85
C ALA A 80 -30.51 7.04 3.13
N ALA A 81 -30.53 7.10 1.78
CA ALA A 81 -31.71 6.79 0.97
C ALA A 81 -32.18 5.32 1.10
N MET A 82 -31.29 4.43 1.54
CA MET A 82 -31.56 3.01 1.78
C MET A 82 -31.71 2.69 3.28
N HIS A 83 -31.77 3.72 4.15
CA HIS A 83 -31.82 3.59 5.60
C HIS A 83 -30.64 2.80 6.21
N VAL A 84 -29.45 2.95 5.62
CA VAL A 84 -28.21 2.35 6.11
C VAL A 84 -27.10 3.40 6.25
N ASP A 85 -26.13 3.16 7.13
CA ASP A 85 -24.92 3.96 7.21
C ASP A 85 -23.85 3.33 6.31
N LEU A 86 -23.53 3.99 5.19
CA LEU A 86 -22.41 3.63 4.32
C LEU A 86 -21.37 4.76 4.27
N VAL A 87 -21.33 5.67 5.24
CA VAL A 87 -20.31 6.73 5.33
C VAL A 87 -18.96 6.11 5.66
N GLY A 88 -17.87 6.58 5.03
CA GLY A 88 -16.53 6.03 5.20
C GLY A 88 -15.96 5.40 3.93
N GLY A 89 -14.86 4.65 4.09
CA GLY A 89 -14.22 3.90 3.01
C GLY A 89 -13.35 4.79 2.13
N TYR A 90 -12.93 4.26 0.98
CA TYR A 90 -12.06 4.96 0.04
C TYR A 90 -12.79 5.27 -1.27
N TYR A 91 -12.56 6.46 -1.82
CA TYR A 91 -12.79 6.70 -3.23
C TYR A 91 -11.80 5.88 -4.07
N ASP A 92 -12.27 5.34 -5.19
CA ASP A 92 -11.54 4.30 -5.92
C ASP A 92 -10.29 4.83 -6.61
N ALA A 93 -10.42 5.93 -7.36
CA ALA A 93 -9.33 6.47 -8.15
C ALA A 93 -9.29 8.01 -8.08
N GLY A 94 -9.38 8.68 -9.23
CA GLY A 94 -9.55 10.13 -9.31
C GLY A 94 -11.01 10.59 -9.30
N ASP A 95 -11.92 9.64 -9.13
CA ASP A 95 -13.37 9.82 -9.07
C ASP A 95 -13.87 9.77 -7.61
N ASN A 96 -15.17 9.98 -7.38
CA ASN A 96 -15.75 9.93 -6.04
C ASN A 96 -16.71 8.73 -5.84
N VAL A 97 -16.60 7.72 -6.70
CA VAL A 97 -17.30 6.44 -6.53
C VAL A 97 -16.56 5.57 -5.53
N LYS A 98 -17.32 4.82 -4.73
CA LYS A 98 -16.80 3.76 -3.87
C LYS A 98 -17.09 2.42 -4.51
N PHE A 99 -16.13 1.89 -5.27
CA PHE A 99 -16.23 0.54 -5.81
C PHE A 99 -15.75 -0.47 -4.76
N GLY A 100 -16.67 -1.32 -4.28
CA GLY A 100 -16.42 -2.24 -3.18
C GLY A 100 -15.38 -3.31 -3.51
N PHE A 101 -15.34 -3.80 -4.76
CA PHE A 101 -14.41 -4.85 -5.17
C PHE A 101 -12.93 -4.41 -5.12
N PRO A 102 -12.50 -3.34 -5.82
CA PRO A 102 -11.12 -2.85 -5.72
C PRO A 102 -10.77 -2.32 -4.32
N MET A 103 -11.73 -1.77 -3.57
CA MET A 103 -11.50 -1.38 -2.18
C MET A 103 -11.21 -2.59 -1.27
N ALA A 104 -11.97 -3.67 -1.43
CA ALA A 104 -11.73 -4.91 -0.71
C ALA A 104 -10.37 -5.50 -1.08
N PHE A 105 -10.06 -5.61 -2.37
CA PHE A 105 -8.76 -6.06 -2.87
C PHE A 105 -7.59 -5.25 -2.28
N THR A 106 -7.70 -3.93 -2.31
CA THR A 106 -6.71 -3.03 -1.73
C THR A 106 -6.52 -3.28 -0.23
N THR A 107 -7.61 -3.52 0.50
CA THR A 107 -7.58 -3.81 1.94
C THR A 107 -6.93 -5.18 2.22
N THR A 108 -7.19 -6.19 1.38
CA THR A 108 -6.53 -7.50 1.42
C THR A 108 -5.03 -7.35 1.21
N MET A 109 -4.61 -6.65 0.15
CA MET A 109 -3.19 -6.48 -0.19
C MET A 109 -2.41 -5.65 0.83
N LEU A 110 -3.01 -4.59 1.39
CA LEU A 110 -2.43 -3.84 2.50
C LEU A 110 -2.25 -4.72 3.74
N SER A 111 -3.27 -5.52 4.06
CA SER A 111 -3.22 -6.45 5.19
C SER A 111 -2.13 -7.50 4.99
N TRP A 112 -2.04 -8.09 3.80
CA TRP A 112 -1.01 -9.06 3.45
C TRP A 112 0.40 -8.43 3.56
N SER A 113 0.59 -7.22 3.05
CA SER A 113 1.86 -6.49 3.19
C SER A 113 2.26 -6.30 4.65
N VAL A 114 1.32 -5.95 5.53
CA VAL A 114 1.58 -5.82 6.97
C VAL A 114 1.88 -7.17 7.63
N ILE A 115 1.22 -8.25 7.21
CA ILE A 115 1.48 -9.61 7.73
C ILE A 115 2.90 -10.06 7.39
N GLU A 116 3.33 -9.93 6.13
CA GLU A 116 4.65 -10.39 5.68
C GLU A 116 5.79 -9.46 6.12
N PHE A 117 5.57 -8.14 5.96
CA PHE A 117 6.64 -7.15 6.01
C PHE A 117 6.44 -6.09 7.09
N GLY A 118 5.42 -6.21 7.95
CA GLY A 118 5.12 -5.19 8.97
C GLY A 118 6.29 -4.85 9.88
N TRP A 119 7.17 -5.81 10.17
CA TRP A 119 8.39 -5.60 10.96
C TRP A 119 9.44 -4.71 10.26
N LEU A 120 9.41 -4.63 8.92
CA LEU A 120 10.26 -3.73 8.11
C LEU A 120 9.68 -2.32 7.97
N MET A 121 8.37 -2.13 8.22
CA MET A 121 7.69 -0.84 8.04
C MET A 121 8.06 0.22 9.09
N LYS A 122 8.71 -0.18 10.21
CA LYS A 122 9.15 0.72 11.30
C LYS A 122 8.02 1.66 11.74
N GLY A 123 8.23 2.98 11.65
CA GLY A 123 7.24 3.99 12.05
C GLY A 123 5.96 4.00 11.21
N GLU A 124 5.98 3.44 10.01
CA GLU A 124 4.81 3.42 9.13
C GLU A 124 3.84 2.26 9.42
N LEU A 125 4.24 1.28 10.23
CA LEU A 125 3.37 0.15 10.58
C LEU A 125 2.05 0.60 11.20
N GLN A 126 2.08 1.65 12.04
CA GLN A 126 0.87 2.17 12.65
C GLN A 126 -0.03 2.88 11.62
N ASN A 127 0.55 3.63 10.68
CA ASN A 127 -0.20 4.29 9.62
C ASN A 127 -0.82 3.27 8.66
N ALA A 128 -0.10 2.19 8.33
CA ALA A 128 -0.63 1.09 7.53
C ALA A 128 -1.82 0.40 8.23
N ARG A 129 -1.73 0.15 9.54
CA ARG A 129 -2.86 -0.39 10.33
C ARG A 129 -4.06 0.56 10.34
N VAL A 130 -3.83 1.87 10.46
CA VAL A 130 -4.92 2.86 10.38
C VAL A 130 -5.58 2.83 8.99
N ALA A 131 -4.78 2.72 7.91
CA ALA A 131 -5.31 2.60 6.55
C ALA A 131 -6.14 1.32 6.35
N ILE A 132 -5.67 0.17 6.86
CA ILE A 132 -6.43 -1.08 6.82
C ILE A 132 -7.74 -0.94 7.60
N ARG A 133 -7.69 -0.40 8.83
CA ARG A 133 -8.87 -0.21 9.68
C ARG A 133 -9.94 0.64 8.99
N TRP A 134 -9.53 1.72 8.32
CA TRP A 134 -10.47 2.58 7.59
C TRP A 134 -11.25 1.83 6.51
N GLY A 135 -10.54 0.97 5.75
CA GLY A 135 -11.16 0.09 4.76
C GLY A 135 -12.10 -0.92 5.42
N THR A 136 -11.63 -1.61 6.46
CA THR A 136 -12.44 -2.65 7.11
C THR A 136 -13.64 -2.11 7.89
N ASP A 137 -13.55 -0.92 8.49
CA ASP A 137 -14.69 -0.27 9.13
C ASP A 137 -15.82 -0.02 8.13
N TYR A 138 -15.48 0.41 6.91
CA TYR A 138 -16.46 0.54 5.83
C TYR A 138 -17.00 -0.82 5.36
N LEU A 139 -16.14 -1.82 5.16
CA LEU A 139 -16.59 -3.16 4.75
C LEU A 139 -17.49 -3.82 5.80
N LEU A 140 -17.28 -3.53 7.09
CA LEU A 140 -18.18 -3.95 8.17
C LEU A 140 -19.55 -3.25 8.10
N LYS A 141 -19.62 -2.01 7.62
CA LYS A 141 -20.91 -1.35 7.34
C LYS A 141 -21.58 -1.96 6.11
N ALA A 142 -20.82 -2.14 5.03
CA ALA A 142 -21.29 -2.69 3.76
C ALA A 142 -21.86 -4.12 3.89
N THR A 143 -21.43 -4.87 4.90
CA THR A 143 -21.88 -6.25 5.18
C THR A 143 -22.71 -6.37 6.46
N ALA A 144 -23.26 -5.26 6.98
CA ALA A 144 -23.96 -5.25 8.26
C ALA A 144 -25.29 -6.01 8.25
N HIS A 145 -25.94 -6.11 7.08
CA HIS A 145 -27.24 -6.75 6.92
C HIS A 145 -27.08 -8.21 6.45
N PRO A 146 -27.78 -9.17 7.05
CA PRO A 146 -27.70 -10.58 6.62
C PRO A 146 -28.06 -10.74 5.14
N ASN A 147 -27.30 -11.58 4.43
CA ASN A 147 -27.51 -11.94 3.02
C ASN A 147 -27.49 -10.75 2.03
N ILE A 148 -26.99 -9.58 2.45
CA ILE A 148 -26.87 -8.39 1.62
C ILE A 148 -25.44 -7.86 1.75
N ILE A 149 -24.81 -7.56 0.62
CA ILE A 149 -23.55 -6.82 0.58
C ILE A 149 -23.75 -5.58 -0.28
N TYR A 150 -23.49 -4.40 0.29
CA TYR A 150 -23.46 -3.14 -0.44
C TYR A 150 -22.12 -3.01 -1.16
N VAL A 151 -22.14 -3.07 -2.49
CA VAL A 151 -20.93 -3.21 -3.32
C VAL A 151 -20.52 -1.91 -3.98
N GLN A 152 -21.39 -0.90 -4.02
CA GLN A 152 -21.06 0.39 -4.61
C GLN A 152 -21.87 1.53 -4.00
N VAL A 153 -21.23 2.69 -3.84
CA VAL A 153 -21.89 3.97 -3.55
C VAL A 153 -21.41 5.02 -4.55
N GLY A 154 -22.35 5.63 -5.26
CA GLY A 154 -22.10 6.55 -6.37
C GLY A 154 -22.54 5.95 -7.72
N ASP A 155 -23.20 6.76 -8.55
CA ASP A 155 -23.40 6.44 -9.96
C ASP A 155 -22.19 6.87 -10.78
N ALA A 156 -21.45 5.91 -11.33
CA ALA A 156 -20.20 6.19 -12.03
C ALA A 156 -20.36 7.11 -13.25
N LYS A 157 -21.47 7.01 -13.99
CA LYS A 157 -21.68 7.86 -15.16
C LYS A 157 -21.93 9.31 -14.75
N LYS A 158 -22.64 9.53 -13.64
CA LYS A 158 -22.90 10.87 -13.12
C LYS A 158 -21.66 11.47 -12.46
N ASP A 159 -20.97 10.68 -11.65
CA ASP A 159 -19.73 11.06 -11.01
C ASP A 159 -18.66 11.48 -12.04
N HIS A 160 -18.45 10.65 -13.07
CA HIS A 160 -17.43 10.91 -14.09
C HIS A 160 -17.81 12.00 -15.10
N ALA A 161 -19.07 12.44 -15.11
CA ALA A 161 -19.51 13.56 -15.93
C ALA A 161 -19.17 14.93 -15.29
N CYS A 162 -18.78 14.94 -14.02
CA CYS A 162 -18.41 16.13 -13.27
C CYS A 162 -16.94 16.09 -12.84
N TRP A 163 -16.27 17.23 -12.86
CA TRP A 163 -14.92 17.38 -12.32
C TRP A 163 -14.99 18.23 -11.06
N GLU A 164 -15.14 17.57 -9.91
CA GLU A 164 -15.41 18.23 -8.64
C GLU A 164 -14.62 17.61 -7.49
N ARG A 165 -14.48 18.38 -6.41
CA ARG A 165 -13.89 17.87 -5.17
C ARG A 165 -14.93 16.99 -4.46
N PRO A 166 -14.50 15.94 -3.73
CA PRO A 166 -15.41 15.13 -2.93
C PRO A 166 -16.26 15.94 -1.95
N GLU A 167 -15.71 17.04 -1.41
CA GLU A 167 -16.37 17.91 -0.44
C GLU A 167 -17.52 18.72 -1.03
N ASP A 168 -17.55 18.91 -2.36
CA ASP A 168 -18.53 19.73 -3.06
C ASP A 168 -19.52 18.91 -3.90
N MET A 169 -19.48 17.57 -3.80
CA MET A 169 -20.28 16.69 -4.66
C MET A 169 -21.77 16.98 -4.62
N ASP A 170 -22.35 17.19 -5.80
CA ASP A 170 -23.80 17.32 -6.00
C ASP A 170 -24.41 16.17 -6.81
N THR A 171 -23.57 15.23 -7.27
CA THR A 171 -24.00 14.06 -8.05
C THR A 171 -24.74 13.02 -7.21
N PRO A 172 -25.70 12.27 -7.80
CA PRO A 172 -26.43 11.23 -7.08
C PRO A 172 -25.52 10.12 -6.52
N ARG A 173 -25.62 9.88 -5.21
CA ARG A 173 -24.85 8.84 -4.50
C ARG A 173 -25.63 7.53 -4.32
N SER A 174 -26.10 6.99 -5.45
CA SER A 174 -26.87 5.74 -5.53
C SER A 174 -26.14 4.57 -4.89
N VAL A 175 -26.87 3.67 -4.24
CA VAL A 175 -26.33 2.50 -3.54
C VAL A 175 -26.68 1.23 -4.30
N PHE A 176 -25.68 0.40 -4.59
CA PHE A 176 -25.87 -0.88 -5.25
C PHE A 176 -25.49 -2.01 -4.30
N LYS A 177 -26.22 -3.12 -4.39
CA LYS A 177 -26.05 -4.29 -3.53
C LYS A 177 -26.14 -5.59 -4.31
N ILE A 178 -25.57 -6.63 -3.74
CA ILE A 178 -25.80 -8.02 -4.13
C ILE A 178 -26.55 -8.75 -3.03
N ASP A 179 -27.33 -9.74 -3.42
CA ASP A 179 -28.09 -10.64 -2.55
C ASP A 179 -28.33 -11.99 -3.24
N ALA A 180 -29.13 -12.86 -2.64
CA ALA A 180 -29.41 -14.18 -3.20
C ALA A 180 -30.09 -14.15 -4.58
N ASN A 181 -30.81 -13.08 -4.91
CA ASN A 181 -31.49 -12.92 -6.20
C ASN A 181 -30.60 -12.24 -7.25
N THR A 182 -29.67 -11.39 -6.80
CA THR A 182 -28.69 -10.69 -7.64
C THR A 182 -27.29 -10.97 -7.10
N PRO A 183 -26.72 -12.17 -7.37
CA PRO A 183 -25.48 -12.61 -6.74
C PRO A 183 -24.24 -11.89 -7.31
N GLY A 184 -23.16 -11.90 -6.54
CA GLY A 184 -21.84 -11.37 -6.94
C GLY A 184 -20.73 -12.02 -6.12
N SER A 185 -20.38 -13.25 -6.47
CA SER A 185 -19.46 -14.08 -5.69
C SER A 185 -18.05 -13.48 -5.59
N GLU A 186 -17.59 -12.78 -6.62
CA GLU A 186 -16.25 -12.19 -6.70
C GLU A 186 -16.05 -11.11 -5.63
N VAL A 187 -16.93 -10.12 -5.61
CA VAL A 187 -16.86 -9.02 -4.62
C VAL A 187 -17.20 -9.50 -3.20
N ALA A 188 -18.09 -10.49 -3.07
CA ALA A 188 -18.38 -11.11 -1.78
C ALA A 188 -17.14 -11.83 -1.22
N ALA A 189 -16.50 -12.68 -2.03
CA ALA A 189 -15.31 -13.41 -1.64
C ALA A 189 -14.13 -12.48 -1.34
N GLU A 190 -13.92 -11.42 -2.13
CA GLU A 190 -12.84 -10.47 -1.88
C GLU A 190 -13.11 -9.63 -0.61
N THR A 191 -14.37 -9.27 -0.34
CA THR A 191 -14.74 -8.63 0.93
C THR A 191 -14.46 -9.53 2.13
N ALA A 192 -14.78 -10.82 2.00
CA ALA A 192 -14.45 -11.82 3.02
C ALA A 192 -12.92 -11.95 3.20
N ALA A 193 -12.16 -11.99 2.11
CA ALA A 193 -10.70 -12.04 2.12
C ALA A 193 -10.10 -10.82 2.83
N ALA A 194 -10.59 -9.62 2.53
CA ALA A 194 -10.15 -8.38 3.16
C ALA A 194 -10.35 -8.38 4.68
N LEU A 195 -11.56 -8.77 5.13
CA LEU A 195 -11.89 -8.85 6.55
C LEU A 195 -11.09 -9.94 7.25
N ALA A 196 -10.92 -11.11 6.62
CA ALA A 196 -10.13 -12.21 7.16
C ALA A 196 -8.64 -11.84 7.29
N ALA A 197 -8.02 -11.27 6.25
CA ALA A 197 -6.63 -10.84 6.27
C ALA A 197 -6.39 -9.76 7.33
N ALA A 198 -7.25 -8.75 7.39
CA ALA A 198 -7.16 -7.71 8.41
C ALA A 198 -7.33 -8.25 9.83
N SER A 199 -8.15 -9.31 10.02
CA SER A 199 -8.28 -9.96 11.33
C SER A 199 -6.95 -10.48 11.87
N LEU A 200 -6.05 -10.95 10.98
CA LEU A 200 -4.71 -11.40 11.35
C LEU A 200 -3.81 -10.24 11.76
N VAL A 201 -3.90 -9.10 11.04
CA VAL A 201 -3.16 -7.88 11.35
C VAL A 201 -3.48 -7.37 12.75
N PHE A 202 -4.76 -7.38 13.14
CA PHE A 202 -5.22 -6.87 14.45
C PHE A 202 -5.23 -7.92 15.56
N ARG A 203 -4.94 -9.19 15.26
CA ARG A 203 -5.08 -10.32 16.21
C ARG A 203 -4.45 -10.08 17.60
N ARG A 204 -3.30 -9.41 17.64
CA ARG A 204 -2.57 -9.12 18.89
C ARG A 204 -2.81 -7.71 19.43
N THR A 205 -3.00 -6.73 18.55
CA THR A 205 -3.09 -5.31 18.93
C THR A 205 -4.51 -4.86 19.25
N ASP A 206 -5.51 -5.52 18.67
CA ASP A 206 -6.93 -5.32 18.96
C ASP A 206 -7.69 -6.66 18.76
N PRO A 207 -7.61 -7.58 19.74
CA PRO A 207 -8.24 -8.90 19.64
C PRO A 207 -9.76 -8.86 19.50
N THR A 208 -10.41 -7.82 20.05
CA THR A 208 -11.86 -7.64 19.95
C THR A 208 -12.25 -7.31 18.51
N TYR A 209 -11.58 -6.34 17.90
CA TYR A 209 -11.82 -6.00 16.50
C TYR A 209 -11.48 -7.16 15.55
N SER A 210 -10.35 -7.85 15.79
CA SER A 210 -9.97 -9.06 15.05
C SER A 210 -11.09 -10.12 15.04
N LYS A 211 -11.70 -10.41 16.20
CA LYS A 211 -12.83 -11.34 16.30
C LYS A 211 -14.07 -10.87 15.53
N THR A 212 -14.36 -9.57 15.54
CA THR A 212 -15.46 -8.99 14.76
C THR A 212 -15.23 -9.18 13.26
N LEU A 213 -14.02 -8.90 12.78
CA LEU A 213 -13.65 -9.04 11.37
C LEU A 213 -13.77 -10.49 10.88
N VAL A 214 -13.17 -11.44 11.58
CA VAL A 214 -13.21 -12.86 11.15
C VAL A 214 -14.62 -13.43 11.23
N ARG A 215 -15.44 -13.03 12.22
CA ARG A 215 -16.84 -13.45 12.30
C ARG A 215 -17.64 -12.93 11.11
N ARG A 216 -17.36 -11.71 10.66
CA ARG A 216 -18.03 -11.15 9.49
C ARG A 216 -17.57 -11.84 8.21
N ALA A 217 -16.28 -12.14 8.06
CA ALA A 217 -15.73 -12.80 6.87
C ALA A 217 -16.34 -14.18 6.55
N ILE A 218 -16.89 -14.88 7.57
CA ILE A 218 -17.48 -16.22 7.42
C ILE A 218 -18.95 -16.16 6.97
N ARG A 219 -19.59 -14.99 7.05
CA ARG A 219 -21.02 -14.80 6.72
C ARG A 219 -21.18 -14.24 5.32
#